data_AF-A0AAE1L9L4-F1
#
_entry.id   AF-A0AAE1L9L4-F1
#
_cell.length_a   1.000
_cell.length_b   1.000
_cell.length_c   1.000
_cell.angle_alpha   90.00
_cell.angle_beta   90.00
_cell.angle_gamma   90.00
#
_symmetry.space_group_name_H-M   'P 1'
#
loop_
_entity.id
_entity.type
_entity.pdbx_description
1 polymer ?
#
loop_
_entity_poly.entity_id
_entity_poly.type
_entity_poly.pdbx_seq_one_letter_code
_entity_poly.pdbx_strand_id
1 'polypeptide(L)'
;MSSSSCSFSTSESDSSPSDGDECDTNEYDKIESEVMIDDCSESSQSSHPELVLQNKAAELLIDLKENTNTTQVTIDHINGIMPHYNAFVKSELIKRSQNGIIKVEDLNDLFTFLDGQTIFEGVHTNYRMKWYAKEKWPEHLEFRKIVLNWKTVLLGNKVREVPKFYGYRVSFLQQLETLLQNEEILSCIDNPRPTIPNKFRSILDGYIYQNHDVFNEDPHSIGIVLYVDDIDPTDGLSSYQGQNIRNYSWTLANIYPELRSSLRVINLLSLVNAKTAKMYRNEPFLRDFIHGLNRLGSEEGVTFNIKGFSRVFHGFLLLVIGDMPASGNIGGFKESPAAKVPCRTCFVTLDNMCNCFCEDDVELRNDELHKEQLLMMKNVNEEQPTLENEEGIVFSDEDEDNGNEDDLPKERKPLCIQAPQLSIQFGINDESCLLNLNHFMCTKMFPQEIMHLFLEGVLKTECLYILQDSIGPKKLTLAAVNSFIENFDYEQWKTDKPSPIDSRHLKSGLRQNSSQILMLSSILPFIVEAYCNEAKLRNFVLLLMIFNICLAREVQRS
;
A
#
# COMPACT_ATOMS: atom_id res chain seq x y z
N MET A 1 34.03 -42.01 61.02
CA MET A 1 35.06 -41.90 59.96
C MET A 1 34.63 -40.73 59.07
N SER A 2 34.92 -39.48 59.43
CA SER A 2 36.19 -38.73 59.36
C SER A 2 36.46 -38.08 57.99
N SER A 3 36.90 -36.82 58.06
CA SER A 3 37.34 -35.84 57.03
C SER A 3 36.21 -34.98 56.43
N SER A 4 36.09 -33.65 56.62
CA SER A 4 37.00 -32.49 56.77
C SER A 4 37.69 -32.01 55.49
N SER A 5 37.06 -31.01 54.86
CA SER A 5 37.61 -29.77 54.25
C SER A 5 38.94 -29.83 53.48
N CYS A 6 38.89 -29.42 52.20
CA CYS A 6 39.72 -28.32 51.71
C CYS A 6 39.08 -27.65 50.47
N SER A 7 39.10 -26.32 50.51
CA SER A 7 38.62 -25.32 49.56
C SER A 7 39.59 -25.10 48.40
N PHE A 8 39.06 -24.79 47.20
CA PHE A 8 39.74 -23.91 46.25
C PHE A 8 38.71 -23.01 45.56
N SER A 9 38.98 -21.72 45.71
CA SER A 9 38.32 -20.55 45.14
C SER A 9 38.73 -20.33 43.69
N THR A 10 37.77 -19.98 42.83
CA THR A 10 38.03 -19.07 41.69
C THR A 10 36.90 -18.05 41.64
N SER A 11 37.32 -16.80 41.72
CA SER A 11 36.56 -15.57 41.59
C SER A 11 36.41 -15.23 40.11
N GLU A 12 35.21 -14.86 39.66
CA GLU A 12 35.06 -13.92 38.56
C GLU A 12 33.74 -13.17 38.72
N SER A 13 33.84 -11.85 38.66
CA SER A 13 32.86 -10.85 38.98
C SER A 13 31.93 -10.59 37.79
N ASP A 14 30.63 -10.74 37.99
CA ASP A 14 29.60 -10.25 37.07
C ASP A 14 29.62 -8.70 37.04
N SER A 15 30.06 -8.13 35.92
CA SER A 15 29.80 -6.74 35.56
C SER A 15 29.14 -6.70 34.19
N SER A 16 27.83 -6.51 34.21
CA SER A 16 26.95 -6.22 33.09
C SER A 16 27.40 -4.98 32.30
N PRO A 17 27.60 -5.06 30.97
CA PRO A 17 27.69 -3.88 30.13
C PRO A 17 26.28 -3.43 29.74
N SER A 18 26.03 -2.15 29.95
CA SER A 18 24.87 -1.38 29.52
C SER A 18 24.76 -1.35 27.99
N ASP A 19 23.63 -1.83 27.46
CA ASP A 19 23.21 -1.59 26.08
C ASP A 19 22.88 -0.12 25.87
N GLY A 20 23.72 0.55 25.09
CA GLY A 20 23.52 1.90 24.59
C GLY A 20 24.17 1.99 23.22
N ASP A 21 23.43 1.62 22.18
CA ASP A 21 23.77 1.90 20.79
C ASP A 21 22.51 2.45 20.10
N GLU A 22 22.35 3.77 20.20
CA GLU A 22 21.50 4.56 19.31
C GLU A 22 22.15 4.57 17.92
N CYS A 23 21.52 3.86 16.99
CA CYS A 23 21.91 3.85 15.58
C CYS A 23 21.54 5.19 14.92
N ASP A 24 22.48 6.13 14.98
CA ASP A 24 22.42 7.45 14.36
C ASP A 24 22.63 7.32 12.84
N THR A 25 21.55 7.10 12.08
CA THR A 25 21.59 6.86 10.62
C THR A 25 21.46 8.12 9.76
N ASN A 26 21.58 9.33 10.33
CA ASN A 26 21.32 10.57 9.59
C ASN A 26 22.51 11.53 9.45
N GLU A 27 23.75 11.10 9.69
CA GLU A 27 24.92 11.96 9.52
C GLU A 27 25.73 11.73 8.22
N TYR A 28 25.44 10.68 7.45
CA TYR A 28 26.13 10.41 6.17
C TYR A 28 25.60 11.19 4.96
N ASP A 29 24.38 11.74 5.01
CA ASP A 29 23.76 12.41 3.84
C ASP A 29 24.11 13.91 3.69
N LYS A 30 24.94 14.48 4.58
CA LYS A 30 25.22 15.94 4.58
C LYS A 30 26.67 16.37 4.37
N ILE A 31 27.62 15.44 4.18
CA ILE A 31 29.05 15.80 4.07
C ILE A 31 29.65 15.56 2.66
N GLU A 32 28.97 14.85 1.74
CA GLU A 32 29.53 14.60 0.39
C GLU A 32 29.07 15.60 -0.71
N SER A 33 28.47 16.74 -0.34
CA SER A 33 28.04 17.76 -1.31
C SER A 33 29.17 18.69 -1.82
N GLU A 34 30.43 18.45 -1.47
CA GLU A 34 31.57 19.29 -1.87
C GLU A 34 32.72 18.50 -2.49
N VAL A 35 32.48 17.68 -3.51
CA VAL A 35 33.48 17.42 -4.55
C VAL A 35 32.79 17.27 -5.90
N MET A 36 32.59 18.39 -6.60
CA MET A 36 32.40 18.36 -8.05
C MET A 36 33.73 17.88 -8.66
N ILE A 37 33.74 16.68 -9.24
CA ILE A 37 34.72 16.35 -10.28
C ILE A 37 34.12 16.89 -11.58
N ASP A 38 34.72 17.99 -12.02
CA ASP A 38 34.55 18.54 -13.36
C ASP A 38 34.95 17.49 -14.41
N ASP A 39 34.39 17.64 -15.62
CA ASP A 39 34.58 16.82 -16.83
C ASP A 39 33.70 15.57 -17.00
N CYS A 40 32.55 15.77 -17.63
CA CYS A 40 32.36 15.21 -18.97
C CYS A 40 31.34 16.07 -19.73
N SER A 41 31.88 17.09 -20.39
CA SER A 41 31.16 17.84 -21.42
C SER A 41 30.78 16.93 -22.58
N GLU A 42 29.63 17.24 -23.17
CA GLU A 42 29.08 16.69 -24.40
C GLU A 42 30.14 16.27 -25.42
N SER A 43 30.35 14.98 -25.61
CA SER A 43 30.92 14.47 -26.86
C SER A 43 30.52 13.02 -27.09
N SER A 44 29.84 12.81 -28.22
CA SER A 44 29.86 11.61 -29.08
C SER A 44 29.98 10.24 -28.41
N GLN A 45 28.94 9.39 -28.60
CA GLN A 45 28.97 7.92 -28.51
C GLN A 45 30.40 7.34 -28.55
N SER A 46 31.05 7.18 -27.39
CA SER A 46 32.39 6.62 -27.31
C SER A 46 32.27 5.14 -26.97
N SER A 47 32.61 4.32 -27.96
CA SER A 47 32.68 2.86 -27.87
C SER A 47 33.93 2.42 -27.09
N HIS A 48 34.11 2.87 -25.85
CA HIS A 48 35.19 2.38 -24.98
C HIS A 48 34.70 1.12 -24.24
N PRO A 49 35.36 -0.05 -24.40
CA PRO A 49 34.92 -1.30 -23.76
C PRO A 49 34.77 -1.22 -22.23
N GLU A 50 35.56 -0.36 -21.59
CA GLU A 50 35.51 -0.02 -20.17
C GLU A 50 34.17 0.60 -19.74
N LEU A 51 33.70 1.60 -20.48
CA LEU A 51 32.42 2.28 -20.19
C LEU A 51 31.24 1.30 -20.37
N VAL A 52 31.32 0.42 -21.37
CA VAL A 52 30.30 -0.62 -21.62
C VAL A 52 30.26 -1.65 -20.49
N LEU A 53 31.43 -2.08 -20.00
CA LEU A 53 31.52 -3.06 -18.90
C LEU A 53 31.03 -2.48 -17.57
N GLN A 54 31.43 -1.25 -17.24
CA GLN A 54 30.94 -0.53 -16.05
C GLN A 54 29.41 -0.33 -16.12
N ASN A 55 28.89 0.01 -17.29
CA ASN A 55 27.45 0.15 -17.50
C ASN A 55 26.67 -1.16 -17.26
N LYS A 56 27.25 -2.30 -17.63
CA LYS A 56 26.66 -3.63 -17.43
C LYS A 56 26.78 -4.10 -15.98
N ALA A 57 27.88 -3.78 -15.32
CA ALA A 57 28.07 -4.06 -13.90
C ALA A 57 27.10 -3.26 -13.03
N ALA A 58 26.85 -1.99 -13.38
CA ALA A 58 25.85 -1.16 -12.73
C ALA A 58 24.42 -1.71 -12.92
N GLU A 59 24.05 -2.17 -14.13
CA GLU A 59 22.77 -2.87 -14.36
C GLU A 59 22.62 -4.08 -13.44
N LEU A 60 23.67 -4.90 -13.32
CA LEU A 60 23.66 -6.10 -12.48
C LEU A 60 23.45 -5.76 -11.00
N LEU A 61 24.15 -4.76 -10.46
CA LEU A 61 23.99 -4.39 -9.04
C LEU A 61 22.59 -3.85 -8.76
N ILE A 62 22.05 -3.03 -9.67
CA ILE A 62 20.70 -2.48 -9.53
C ILE A 62 19.67 -3.60 -9.63
N ASP A 63 19.80 -4.50 -10.62
CA ASP A 63 18.92 -5.65 -10.78
C ASP A 63 18.95 -6.57 -9.55
N LEU A 64 20.13 -6.86 -9.00
CA LEU A 64 20.26 -7.61 -7.75
C LEU A 64 19.59 -6.88 -6.59
N LYS A 65 19.83 -5.58 -6.43
CA LYS A 65 19.26 -4.81 -5.32
C LYS A 65 17.73 -4.78 -5.36
N GLU A 66 17.17 -4.50 -6.53
CA GLU A 66 15.72 -4.35 -6.75
C GLU A 66 15.00 -5.70 -6.74
N ASN A 67 15.59 -6.77 -7.29
CA ASN A 67 14.89 -8.06 -7.43
C ASN A 67 15.15 -9.06 -6.30
N THR A 68 16.16 -8.84 -5.45
CA THR A 68 16.57 -9.85 -4.44
C THR A 68 16.61 -9.35 -3.00
N ASN A 69 16.12 -8.13 -2.72
CA ASN A 69 16.20 -7.48 -1.40
C ASN A 69 17.64 -7.49 -0.84
N THR A 70 18.63 -7.42 -1.73
CA THR A 70 20.04 -7.51 -1.36
C THR A 70 20.46 -6.28 -0.57
N THR A 71 20.97 -6.48 0.65
CA THR A 71 21.46 -5.39 1.50
C THR A 71 22.68 -4.71 0.88
N GLN A 72 22.95 -3.45 1.24
CA GLN A 72 24.16 -2.76 0.79
C GLN A 72 25.43 -3.52 1.20
N VAL A 73 25.42 -4.13 2.39
CA VAL A 73 26.52 -4.98 2.87
C VAL A 73 26.77 -6.17 1.93
N THR A 74 25.72 -6.78 1.38
CA THR A 74 25.86 -7.88 0.42
C THR A 74 26.41 -7.40 -0.91
N ILE A 75 26.00 -6.20 -1.38
CA ILE A 75 26.58 -5.56 -2.57
C ILE A 75 28.09 -5.34 -2.40
N ASP A 76 28.49 -4.85 -1.23
CA ASP A 76 29.91 -4.59 -0.94
C ASP A 76 30.74 -5.90 -0.94
N HIS A 77 30.15 -7.02 -0.50
CA HIS A 77 30.79 -8.34 -0.59
C HIS A 77 30.87 -8.91 -2.01
N ILE A 78 29.90 -8.62 -2.89
CA ILE A 78 29.94 -9.06 -4.30
C ILE A 78 31.18 -8.47 -5.00
N ASN A 79 31.52 -7.22 -4.71
CA ASN A 79 32.75 -6.60 -5.21
C ASN A 79 34.00 -7.39 -4.79
N GLY A 80 34.00 -7.94 -3.57
CA GLY A 80 35.10 -8.75 -3.05
C GLY A 80 35.22 -10.15 -3.66
N ILE A 81 34.15 -10.71 -4.24
CA ILE A 81 34.15 -12.05 -4.83
C ILE A 81 34.70 -12.03 -6.27
N MET A 82 34.50 -10.94 -7.01
CA MET A 82 34.87 -10.85 -8.43
C MET A 82 36.34 -11.14 -8.75
N PRO A 83 37.33 -10.68 -7.97
CA PRO A 83 38.73 -11.04 -8.20
C PRO A 83 38.99 -12.56 -8.15
N HIS A 84 38.30 -13.28 -7.24
CA HIS A 84 38.41 -14.73 -7.13
C HIS A 84 37.79 -15.46 -8.33
N TYR A 85 36.64 -14.97 -8.81
CA TYR A 85 36.00 -15.49 -10.02
C TYR A 85 36.88 -15.26 -11.26
N ASN A 86 37.40 -14.05 -11.44
CA ASN A 86 38.29 -13.70 -12.56
C ASN A 86 39.55 -14.57 -12.54
N ALA A 87 40.17 -14.77 -11.37
CA ALA A 87 41.34 -15.64 -11.23
C ALA A 87 41.05 -17.08 -11.67
N PHE A 88 39.88 -17.62 -11.31
CA PHE A 88 39.46 -18.96 -11.75
C PHE A 88 39.27 -19.03 -13.27
N VAL A 89 38.50 -18.11 -13.85
CA VAL A 89 38.23 -18.07 -15.31
C VAL A 89 39.53 -17.90 -16.09
N LYS A 90 40.43 -17.01 -15.64
CA LYS A 90 41.77 -16.82 -16.19
C LYS A 90 42.54 -18.14 -16.22
N SER A 91 42.57 -18.85 -15.09
CA SER A 91 43.29 -20.13 -14.98
C SER A 91 42.75 -21.20 -15.94
N GLU A 92 41.45 -21.23 -16.17
CA GLU A 92 40.81 -22.23 -17.03
C GLU A 92 40.95 -21.89 -18.52
N LEU A 93 40.86 -20.61 -18.89
CA LEU A 93 41.10 -20.15 -20.25
C LEU A 93 42.56 -20.33 -20.67
N ILE A 94 43.53 -20.08 -19.77
CA ILE A 94 44.95 -20.34 -20.05
C ILE A 94 45.20 -21.83 -20.31
N LYS A 95 44.58 -22.73 -19.54
CA LYS A 95 44.69 -24.18 -19.79
C LYS A 95 44.14 -24.58 -21.16
N ARG A 96 43.03 -23.96 -21.59
CA ARG A 96 42.35 -24.28 -22.87
C ARG A 96 42.95 -23.56 -24.08
N SER A 97 43.68 -22.46 -23.86
CA SER A 97 44.40 -21.68 -24.88
C SER A 97 45.57 -22.44 -25.53
N GLN A 98 45.99 -23.57 -24.95
CA GLN A 98 47.07 -24.43 -25.44
C GLN A 98 46.89 -24.97 -26.88
N ASN A 99 45.70 -24.83 -27.47
CA ASN A 99 45.42 -25.14 -28.88
C ASN A 99 45.79 -24.03 -29.89
N GLY A 100 46.39 -22.91 -29.45
CA GLY A 100 47.04 -21.93 -30.32
C GLY A 100 46.13 -20.89 -30.99
N ILE A 101 44.84 -20.87 -30.68
CA ILE A 101 43.86 -19.93 -31.26
C ILE A 101 43.88 -18.57 -30.53
N ILE A 102 44.22 -18.55 -29.24
CA ILE A 102 44.26 -17.34 -28.39
C ILE A 102 45.61 -17.29 -27.69
N LYS A 103 46.33 -16.17 -27.77
CA LYS A 103 47.64 -16.03 -27.11
C LYS A 103 47.44 -15.84 -25.60
N VAL A 104 48.34 -16.45 -24.83
CA VAL A 104 48.34 -16.31 -23.36
C VAL A 104 48.60 -14.86 -22.93
N GLU A 105 49.36 -14.10 -23.74
CA GLU A 105 49.59 -12.67 -23.56
C GLU A 105 48.28 -11.88 -23.65
N ASP A 106 47.47 -12.10 -24.69
CA ASP A 106 46.17 -11.45 -24.87
C ASP A 106 45.21 -11.74 -23.70
N LEU A 107 45.26 -12.97 -23.15
CA LEU A 107 44.50 -13.34 -21.95
C LEU A 107 45.03 -12.64 -20.69
N ASN A 108 46.35 -12.55 -20.53
CA ASN A 108 46.93 -11.86 -19.39
C ASN A 108 46.60 -10.37 -19.41
N ASP A 109 46.67 -9.73 -20.58
CA ASP A 109 46.31 -8.33 -20.75
C ASP A 109 44.83 -8.09 -20.47
N LEU A 110 43.95 -8.95 -20.99
CA LEU A 110 42.50 -8.90 -20.71
C LEU A 110 42.19 -9.03 -19.22
N PHE A 111 42.80 -9.99 -18.53
CA PHE A 111 42.53 -10.17 -17.11
C PHE A 111 43.23 -9.14 -16.23
N THR A 112 44.41 -8.64 -16.61
CA THR A 112 45.00 -7.47 -15.95
C THR A 112 44.09 -6.25 -16.07
N PHE A 113 43.44 -6.07 -17.22
CA PHE A 113 42.41 -5.05 -17.42
C PHE A 113 41.17 -5.31 -16.53
N LEU A 114 40.64 -6.53 -16.50
CA LEU A 114 39.46 -6.88 -15.66
C LEU A 114 39.73 -6.85 -14.15
N ASP A 115 40.96 -7.16 -13.73
CA ASP A 115 41.40 -7.13 -12.32
C ASP A 115 41.82 -5.71 -11.89
N GLY A 116 42.27 -4.88 -12.84
CA GLY A 116 42.68 -3.50 -12.62
C GLY A 116 41.52 -2.50 -12.66
N GLN A 117 40.41 -2.83 -13.32
CA GLN A 117 39.17 -2.09 -13.20
C GLN A 117 38.38 -2.57 -11.99
N THR A 118 38.02 -1.65 -11.10
CA THR A 118 36.88 -1.96 -10.24
C THR A 118 35.65 -1.85 -11.14
N ILE A 119 35.11 -2.98 -11.61
CA ILE A 119 33.94 -2.97 -12.52
C ILE A 119 32.72 -2.24 -11.91
N PHE A 120 32.73 -2.02 -10.60
CA PHE A 120 31.74 -1.26 -9.83
C PHE A 120 32.25 0.12 -9.37
N GLU A 121 33.38 0.60 -9.89
CA GLU A 121 33.82 1.98 -9.69
C GLU A 121 32.71 2.92 -10.15
N GLY A 122 32.48 3.98 -9.40
CA GLY A 122 31.42 4.91 -9.77
C GLY A 122 29.98 4.40 -9.53
N VAL A 123 29.74 3.16 -9.06
CA VAL A 123 28.39 2.64 -8.75
C VAL A 123 28.31 1.77 -7.49
N HIS A 124 29.34 1.76 -6.66
CA HIS A 124 29.39 0.96 -5.42
C HIS A 124 28.52 1.54 -4.29
N THR A 125 28.33 2.86 -4.24
CA THR A 125 27.49 3.49 -3.21
C THR A 125 26.03 3.60 -3.64
N ASN A 126 25.13 3.62 -2.66
CA ASN A 126 23.70 3.80 -2.93
C ASN A 126 23.40 5.13 -3.66
N TYR A 127 24.13 6.19 -3.31
CA TYR A 127 24.03 7.49 -3.98
C TYR A 127 24.38 7.37 -5.47
N ARG A 128 25.52 6.75 -5.78
CA ARG A 128 25.98 6.63 -7.16
C ARG A 128 25.13 5.66 -7.98
N MET A 129 24.63 4.57 -7.38
CA MET A 129 23.65 3.70 -8.04
C MET A 129 22.37 4.47 -8.40
N LYS A 130 21.86 5.30 -7.50
CA LYS A 130 20.68 6.14 -7.77
C LYS A 130 20.95 7.16 -8.87
N TRP A 131 22.12 7.79 -8.84
CA TRP A 131 22.54 8.73 -9.88
C TRP A 131 22.64 8.04 -11.26
N TYR A 132 23.30 6.89 -11.30
CA TYR A 132 23.42 6.06 -12.50
C TYR A 132 22.05 5.61 -13.03
N ALA A 133 21.18 5.14 -12.13
CA ALA A 133 19.82 4.73 -12.48
C ALA A 133 19.04 5.89 -13.12
N LYS A 134 19.19 7.10 -12.57
CA LYS A 134 18.54 8.31 -13.09
C LYS A 134 19.06 8.72 -14.47
N GLU A 135 20.36 8.62 -14.70
CA GLU A 135 20.95 8.95 -16.00
C GLU A 135 20.53 7.93 -17.07
N LYS A 136 20.55 6.65 -16.72
CA LYS A 136 20.25 5.54 -17.64
C LYS A 136 18.77 5.36 -17.90
N TRP A 137 17.95 5.49 -16.87
CA TRP A 137 16.50 5.42 -16.93
C TRP A 137 15.95 6.78 -16.52
N PRO A 138 15.97 7.78 -17.42
CA PRO A 138 15.42 9.10 -17.12
C PRO A 138 13.91 9.07 -16.82
N GLU A 139 13.24 7.98 -17.19
CA GLU A 139 11.85 7.66 -16.81
C GLU A 139 11.71 7.15 -15.37
N HIS A 140 12.81 7.02 -14.62
CA HIS A 140 12.79 6.59 -13.22
C HIS A 140 11.99 7.58 -12.37
N LEU A 141 10.91 7.07 -11.80
CA LEU A 141 9.98 7.83 -10.99
C LEU A 141 10.58 8.12 -9.61
N GLU A 142 10.71 9.40 -9.25
CA GLU A 142 11.24 9.80 -7.95
C GLU A 142 10.13 10.09 -6.95
N PHE A 143 10.31 9.59 -5.72
CA PHE A 143 9.50 9.99 -4.58
C PHE A 143 9.82 11.44 -4.18
N ARG A 144 8.80 12.29 -4.17
CA ARG A 144 8.91 13.65 -3.66
C ARG A 144 8.36 13.73 -2.25
N LYS A 145 9.19 14.21 -1.31
CA LYS A 145 8.76 14.50 0.06
C LYS A 145 7.92 15.77 0.09
N ILE A 146 6.73 15.66 0.67
CA ILE A 146 5.83 16.78 0.96
C ILE A 146 5.97 17.08 2.44
N VAL A 147 6.45 18.28 2.79
CA VAL A 147 6.54 18.73 4.18
C VAL A 147 5.46 19.77 4.43
N LEU A 148 4.58 19.48 5.39
CA LEU A 148 3.46 20.35 5.76
C LEU A 148 3.76 21.19 7.00
N ASN A 149 4.65 20.69 7.85
CA ASN A 149 5.07 21.38 9.07
C ASN A 149 6.46 20.91 9.52
N TRP A 150 7.18 21.81 10.18
CA TRP A 150 8.49 21.59 10.76
C TRP A 150 8.42 21.72 12.29
N LYS A 151 9.23 20.95 12.99
CA LYS A 151 9.47 21.10 14.43
C LYS A 151 10.94 21.31 14.69
N THR A 152 11.23 22.09 15.72
CA THR A 152 12.59 22.27 16.23
C THR A 152 12.88 21.16 17.25
N VAL A 153 14.02 20.49 17.10
CA VAL A 153 14.49 19.46 18.02
C VAL A 153 15.94 19.72 18.40
N LEU A 154 16.31 19.33 19.61
CA LEU A 154 17.70 19.28 20.06
C LEU A 154 18.26 17.90 19.68
N LEU A 155 19.24 17.86 18.77
CA LEU A 155 19.95 16.64 18.38
C LEU A 155 21.40 16.79 18.84
N GLY A 156 21.74 16.12 19.94
CA GLY A 156 22.95 16.40 20.70
C GLY A 156 22.94 17.84 21.22
N ASN A 157 24.03 18.59 21.00
CA ASN A 157 24.12 20.00 21.41
C ASN A 157 23.69 20.99 20.32
N LYS A 158 23.05 20.53 19.24
CA LYS A 158 22.65 21.38 18.11
C LYS A 158 21.13 21.40 17.95
N VAL A 159 20.60 22.61 17.86
CA VAL A 159 19.20 22.85 17.48
C VAL A 159 19.07 22.59 15.97
N ARG A 160 18.16 21.71 15.57
CA ARG A 160 17.85 21.42 14.17
C ARG A 160 16.35 21.47 13.92
N GLU A 161 15.94 21.95 12.75
CA GLU A 161 14.57 21.77 12.28
C GLU A 161 14.41 20.44 11.55
N VAL A 162 13.39 19.69 11.92
CA VAL A 162 13.04 18.40 11.30
C VAL A 162 11.57 18.41 10.87
N PRO A 163 11.20 17.75 9.76
CA PRO A 163 9.81 17.63 9.36
C PRO A 163 8.96 16.94 10.44
N LYS A 164 7.89 17.60 10.91
CA LYS A 164 6.94 17.05 11.88
C LYS A 164 5.83 16.29 11.17
N PHE A 165 5.19 16.96 10.21
CA PHE A 165 4.11 16.40 9.39
C PHE A 165 4.56 16.38 7.94
N TYR A 166 4.70 15.18 7.40
CA TYR A 166 5.17 14.98 6.03
C TYR A 166 4.65 13.66 5.46
N GLY A 167 4.77 13.53 4.15
CA GLY A 167 4.55 12.30 3.41
C GLY A 167 5.39 12.27 2.14
N TYR A 168 5.22 11.23 1.35
CA TYR A 168 5.89 11.05 0.08
C TYR A 168 4.85 10.85 -1.01
N ARG A 169 5.13 11.36 -2.21
CA ARG A 169 4.29 11.14 -3.40
C ARG A 169 5.14 10.79 -4.60
N VAL A 170 4.52 10.12 -5.57
CA VAL A 170 5.05 9.90 -6.91
C VAL A 170 4.15 10.65 -7.90
N SER A 171 4.72 11.26 -8.94
CA SER A 171 3.91 12.01 -9.91
C SER A 171 2.96 11.09 -10.66
N PHE A 172 1.67 11.40 -10.65
CA PHE A 172 0.64 10.56 -11.25
C PHE A 172 0.77 10.51 -12.79
N LEU A 173 0.84 11.67 -13.46
CA LEU A 173 0.91 11.69 -14.93
C LEU A 173 2.20 11.06 -15.47
N GLN A 174 3.33 11.20 -14.76
CA GLN A 174 4.58 10.53 -15.14
C GLN A 174 4.44 9.01 -15.01
N GLN A 175 3.84 8.51 -13.92
CA GLN A 175 3.55 7.09 -13.77
C GLN A 175 2.65 6.56 -14.90
N LEU A 176 1.60 7.31 -15.25
CA LEU A 176 0.71 6.95 -16.33
C LEU A 176 1.45 6.88 -17.67
N GLU A 177 2.27 7.88 -17.99
CA GLU A 177 3.08 7.90 -19.21
C GLU A 177 4.04 6.71 -19.27
N THR A 178 4.77 6.43 -18.19
CA THR A 178 5.67 5.26 -18.09
C THR A 178 4.91 3.96 -18.28
N LEU A 179 3.74 3.80 -17.67
CA LEU A 179 2.93 2.59 -17.79
C LEU A 179 2.41 2.40 -19.23
N LEU A 180 2.07 3.48 -19.92
CA LEU A 180 1.63 3.48 -21.32
C LEU A 180 2.78 3.23 -22.33
N GLN A 181 4.05 3.29 -21.91
CA GLN A 181 5.16 2.81 -22.76
C GLN A 181 5.12 1.29 -22.95
N ASN A 182 4.51 0.55 -22.02
CA ASN A 182 4.39 -0.90 -22.11
C ASN A 182 3.40 -1.31 -23.23
N GLU A 183 3.86 -2.13 -24.17
CA GLU A 183 3.06 -2.50 -25.34
C GLU A 183 1.79 -3.30 -24.99
N GLU A 184 1.84 -4.17 -23.98
CA GLU A 184 0.69 -4.97 -23.56
C GLU A 184 -0.39 -4.10 -22.92
N ILE A 185 0.03 -3.14 -22.09
CA ILE A 185 -0.87 -2.17 -21.48
C ILE A 185 -1.50 -1.27 -22.54
N LEU A 186 -0.67 -0.67 -23.41
CA LEU A 186 -1.14 0.21 -24.47
C LEU A 186 -2.11 -0.51 -25.42
N SER A 187 -1.82 -1.77 -25.76
CA SER A 187 -2.69 -2.61 -26.58
C SER A 187 -4.07 -2.83 -25.93
N CYS A 188 -4.15 -2.95 -24.60
CA CYS A 188 -5.45 -3.05 -23.91
C CYS A 188 -6.29 -1.78 -24.06
N ILE A 189 -5.64 -0.60 -24.02
CA ILE A 189 -6.30 0.70 -24.18
C ILE A 189 -6.73 0.90 -25.64
N ASP A 190 -5.88 0.56 -26.60
CA ASP A 190 -6.15 0.68 -28.04
C ASP A 190 -7.19 -0.35 -28.52
N ASN A 191 -7.32 -1.48 -27.82
CA ASN A 191 -8.22 -2.58 -28.18
C ASN A 191 -9.09 -2.99 -26.97
N PRO A 192 -10.04 -2.15 -26.53
CA PRO A 192 -10.89 -2.46 -25.40
C PRO A 192 -11.77 -3.68 -25.70
N ARG A 193 -11.97 -4.56 -24.71
CA ARG A 193 -12.88 -5.71 -24.87
C ARG A 193 -14.32 -5.19 -24.97
N PRO A 194 -15.08 -5.59 -26.01
CA PRO A 194 -16.46 -5.15 -26.14
C PRO A 194 -17.30 -5.69 -24.99
N THR A 195 -18.26 -4.89 -24.52
CA THR A 195 -19.27 -5.35 -23.57
C THR A 195 -20.15 -6.43 -24.22
N ILE A 196 -20.61 -7.38 -23.41
CA ILE A 196 -21.53 -8.42 -23.88
C ILE A 196 -22.86 -8.21 -23.16
N PRO A 197 -23.98 -8.06 -23.90
CA PRO A 197 -25.29 -7.89 -23.28
C PRO A 197 -25.59 -8.97 -22.24
N ASN A 198 -26.14 -8.56 -21.10
CA ASN A 198 -26.52 -9.41 -19.97
C ASN A 198 -25.37 -10.17 -19.30
N LYS A 199 -24.10 -9.81 -19.56
CA LYS A 199 -22.94 -10.40 -18.91
C LYS A 199 -22.09 -9.33 -18.23
N PHE A 200 -21.77 -9.57 -16.96
CA PHE A 200 -20.87 -8.75 -16.17
C PHE A 200 -19.56 -9.52 -15.96
N ARG A 201 -18.46 -9.02 -16.50
CA ARG A 201 -17.12 -9.64 -16.40
C ARG A 201 -16.10 -8.74 -15.71
N SER A 202 -16.36 -7.44 -15.71
CA SER A 202 -15.51 -6.44 -15.07
C SER A 202 -16.31 -5.23 -14.64
N ILE A 203 -15.66 -4.34 -13.89
CA ILE A 203 -16.24 -3.04 -13.50
C ILE A 203 -16.63 -2.16 -14.70
N LEU A 204 -16.06 -2.44 -15.88
CA LEU A 204 -16.36 -1.73 -17.12
C LEU A 204 -17.75 -2.10 -17.64
N ASP A 205 -18.28 -3.28 -17.34
CA ASP A 205 -19.65 -3.66 -17.74
C ASP A 205 -20.72 -2.99 -16.84
N GLY A 206 -20.28 -2.25 -15.81
CA GLY A 206 -21.16 -1.56 -14.85
C GLY A 206 -21.78 -0.28 -15.41
N TYR A 207 -22.96 0.06 -14.89
CA TYR A 207 -23.73 1.23 -15.33
C TYR A 207 -22.94 2.54 -15.25
N ILE A 208 -22.18 2.76 -14.17
CA ILE A 208 -21.43 4.01 -13.95
C ILE A 208 -20.39 4.22 -15.06
N TYR A 209 -19.60 3.19 -15.41
CA TYR A 209 -18.60 3.29 -16.46
C TYR A 209 -19.25 3.50 -17.84
N GLN A 210 -20.27 2.69 -18.16
CA GLN A 210 -20.94 2.72 -19.46
C GLN A 210 -21.71 4.03 -19.76
N ASN A 211 -21.98 4.85 -18.73
CA ASN A 211 -22.67 6.13 -18.89
C ASN A 211 -21.79 7.32 -18.48
N HIS A 212 -20.48 7.12 -18.31
CA HIS A 212 -19.57 8.20 -17.94
C HIS A 212 -19.34 9.15 -19.13
N ASP A 213 -19.43 10.46 -18.90
CA ASP A 213 -19.35 11.48 -19.96
C ASP A 213 -18.06 11.35 -20.78
N VAL A 214 -16.90 11.30 -20.10
CA VAL A 214 -15.58 11.12 -20.75
C VAL A 214 -15.51 9.84 -21.58
N PHE A 215 -16.17 8.75 -21.16
CA PHE A 215 -16.20 7.49 -21.90
C PHE A 215 -17.11 7.55 -23.12
N ASN A 216 -18.23 8.27 -23.02
CA ASN A 216 -19.15 8.47 -24.13
C ASN A 216 -18.53 9.35 -25.24
N GLU A 217 -17.65 10.29 -24.87
CA GLU A 217 -16.90 11.11 -25.81
C GLU A 217 -15.73 10.35 -26.45
N ASP A 218 -14.94 9.62 -25.66
CA ASP A 218 -13.86 8.76 -26.14
C ASP A 218 -13.95 7.34 -25.55
N PRO A 219 -14.35 6.34 -26.36
CA PRO A 219 -14.39 4.93 -25.95
C PRO A 219 -13.02 4.32 -25.61
N HIS A 220 -11.91 4.99 -25.92
CA HIS A 220 -10.55 4.58 -25.53
C HIS A 220 -10.07 5.28 -24.25
N SER A 221 -10.93 6.08 -23.61
CA SER A 221 -10.60 6.77 -22.38
C SER A 221 -10.21 5.81 -21.25
N ILE A 222 -9.24 6.25 -20.46
CA ILE A 222 -8.61 5.48 -19.41
C ILE A 222 -9.46 5.55 -18.13
N GLY A 223 -9.90 4.39 -17.65
CA GLY A 223 -10.56 4.27 -16.35
C GLY A 223 -9.53 4.03 -15.25
N ILE A 224 -9.65 4.72 -14.12
CA ILE A 224 -8.71 4.62 -13.00
C ILE A 224 -9.40 4.14 -11.72
N VAL A 225 -8.78 3.21 -11.00
CA VAL A 225 -9.21 2.79 -9.67
C VAL A 225 -8.19 3.29 -8.65
N LEU A 226 -8.66 4.02 -7.64
CA LEU A 226 -7.86 4.42 -6.49
C LEU A 226 -8.08 3.44 -5.34
N TYR A 227 -6.99 2.98 -4.71
CA TYR A 227 -6.99 2.18 -3.49
C TYR A 227 -6.49 3.03 -2.32
N VAL A 228 -7.15 2.87 -1.18
CA VAL A 228 -6.80 3.54 0.07
C VAL A 228 -6.78 2.52 1.17
N ASP A 229 -5.64 2.40 1.84
CA ASP A 229 -5.44 1.42 2.91
C ASP A 229 -4.55 2.00 4.02
N ASP A 230 -4.71 1.51 5.24
CA ASP A 230 -3.87 1.85 6.39
C ASP A 230 -3.04 0.64 6.79
N ILE A 231 -1.74 0.73 6.57
CA ILE A 231 -0.79 -0.34 6.89
C ILE A 231 -0.20 -0.05 8.27
N ASP A 232 -0.30 -1.00 9.21
CA ASP A 232 0.51 -0.98 10.42
C ASP A 232 1.91 -1.51 10.06
N PRO A 233 2.97 -0.67 10.11
CA PRO A 233 4.33 -1.12 9.79
C PRO A 233 4.94 -2.00 10.89
N THR A 234 4.20 -2.30 11.96
CA THR A 234 4.72 -2.98 13.14
C THR A 234 3.98 -4.30 13.42
N ASP A 235 4.70 -5.32 13.86
CA ASP A 235 4.12 -6.60 14.30
C ASP A 235 3.44 -6.50 15.68
N GLY A 236 2.92 -5.32 16.06
CA GLY A 236 2.16 -5.09 17.28
C GLY A 236 2.94 -5.13 18.61
N LEU A 237 4.27 -5.34 18.57
CA LEU A 237 5.15 -5.40 19.76
C LEU A 237 6.18 -4.25 19.86
N SER A 238 6.17 -3.29 18.93
CA SER A 238 7.15 -2.21 18.89
C SER A 238 6.67 -0.91 19.55
N SER A 239 7.59 -0.04 19.96
CA SER A 239 7.29 1.33 20.44
C SER A 239 6.61 2.23 19.39
N TYR A 240 6.52 1.78 18.14
CA TYR A 240 5.84 2.45 17.03
C TYR A 240 4.36 2.03 16.87
N GLN A 241 3.81 1.26 17.80
CA GLN A 241 2.41 0.83 17.79
C GLN A 241 1.45 2.04 17.63
N GLY A 242 0.54 1.96 16.66
CA GLY A 242 -0.41 3.04 16.34
C GLY A 242 0.13 4.17 15.44
N GLN A 243 1.25 3.93 14.75
CA GLN A 243 1.81 4.76 13.69
C GLN A 243 1.44 4.22 12.30
N ASN A 244 0.15 3.99 12.05
CA ASN A 244 -0.30 3.47 10.75
C ASN A 244 0.14 4.40 9.61
N ILE A 245 0.53 3.81 8.49
CA ILE A 245 0.87 4.50 7.26
C ILE A 245 -0.33 4.37 6.32
N ARG A 246 -0.92 5.51 5.99
CA ARG A 246 -1.91 5.62 4.93
C ARG A 246 -1.21 5.48 3.58
N ASN A 247 -1.62 4.45 2.86
CA ASN A 247 -1.21 4.15 1.51
C ASN A 247 -2.31 4.56 0.53
N TYR A 248 -1.92 5.32 -0.49
CA TYR A 248 -2.73 5.56 -1.68
C TYR A 248 -2.05 4.88 -2.86
N SER A 249 -2.74 3.95 -3.51
CA SER A 249 -2.26 3.27 -4.70
C SER A 249 -3.31 3.32 -5.80
N TRP A 250 -2.96 3.08 -7.06
CA TRP A 250 -3.91 3.13 -8.16
C TRP A 250 -3.60 2.12 -9.25
N THR A 251 -4.61 1.74 -10.03
CA THR A 251 -4.44 0.88 -11.20
C THR A 251 -5.37 1.30 -12.34
N LEU A 252 -5.08 0.82 -13.54
CA LEU A 252 -5.94 0.97 -14.70
C LEU A 252 -7.13 0.00 -14.59
N ALA A 253 -8.34 0.51 -14.73
CA ALA A 253 -9.57 -0.28 -14.73
C ALA A 253 -9.72 -1.10 -16.02
N ASN A 254 -9.35 -0.48 -17.16
CA ASN A 254 -9.61 -0.95 -18.51
C ASN A 254 -8.45 -1.73 -19.15
N ILE A 255 -7.53 -2.25 -18.33
CA ILE A 255 -6.63 -3.33 -18.75
C ILE A 255 -7.27 -4.70 -18.53
N TYR A 256 -6.84 -5.68 -19.32
CA TYR A 256 -7.40 -7.02 -19.28
C TYR A 256 -7.26 -7.67 -17.88
N PRO A 257 -8.28 -8.40 -17.39
CA PRO A 257 -8.25 -8.95 -16.03
C PRO A 257 -7.02 -9.79 -15.70
N GLU A 258 -6.47 -10.49 -16.69
CA GLU A 258 -5.30 -11.35 -16.53
C GLU A 258 -4.03 -10.54 -16.22
N LEU A 259 -3.93 -9.31 -16.75
CA LEU A 259 -2.87 -8.36 -16.43
C LEU A 259 -3.19 -7.60 -15.13
N ARG A 260 -4.46 -7.23 -14.95
CA ARG A 260 -4.93 -6.45 -13.79
C ARG A 260 -4.78 -7.17 -12.46
N SER A 261 -4.77 -8.49 -12.46
CA SER A 261 -4.50 -9.30 -11.26
C SER A 261 -3.03 -9.29 -10.81
N SER A 262 -2.12 -8.73 -11.60
CA SER A 262 -0.70 -8.64 -11.24
C SER A 262 -0.44 -7.48 -10.29
N LEU A 263 0.39 -7.70 -9.26
CA LEU A 263 0.86 -6.62 -8.39
C LEU A 263 1.67 -5.55 -9.16
N ARG A 264 2.23 -5.91 -10.32
CA ARG A 264 3.07 -5.00 -11.14
C ARG A 264 2.29 -3.83 -11.77
N VAL A 265 0.97 -3.92 -11.83
CA VAL A 265 0.11 -2.85 -12.37
C VAL A 265 -0.57 -2.04 -11.26
N ILE A 266 -0.23 -2.29 -10.00
CA ILE A 266 -0.65 -1.49 -8.85
C ILE A 266 0.45 -0.47 -8.58
N ASN A 267 0.14 0.80 -8.81
CA ASN A 267 1.11 1.89 -8.76
C ASN A 267 0.95 2.67 -7.46
N LEU A 268 2.06 2.95 -6.78
CA LEU A 268 2.05 3.70 -5.53
C LEU A 268 1.91 5.20 -5.82
N LEU A 269 0.87 5.83 -5.28
CA LEU A 269 0.64 7.26 -5.44
C LEU A 269 1.30 8.07 -4.33
N SER A 270 0.98 7.75 -3.07
CA SER A 270 1.43 8.50 -1.90
C SER A 270 1.48 7.65 -0.64
N LEU A 271 2.42 7.96 0.25
CA LEU A 271 2.56 7.37 1.60
C LEU A 271 2.64 8.48 2.65
N VAL A 272 1.86 8.35 3.71
CA VAL A 272 1.84 9.34 4.80
C VAL A 272 1.40 8.66 6.10
N ASN A 273 1.86 9.16 7.25
CA ASN A 273 1.26 8.74 8.52
C ASN A 273 -0.26 9.01 8.55
N ALA A 274 -1.07 8.03 8.92
CA ALA A 274 -2.53 8.10 8.87
C ALA A 274 -3.13 9.27 9.67
N LYS A 275 -2.53 9.62 10.83
CA LYS A 275 -2.96 10.77 11.64
C LYS A 275 -2.71 12.09 10.90
N THR A 276 -1.57 12.19 10.22
CA THR A 276 -1.24 13.35 9.37
C THR A 276 -2.19 13.42 8.17
N ALA A 277 -2.45 12.29 7.50
CA ALA A 277 -3.40 12.23 6.38
C ALA A 277 -4.77 12.77 6.78
N LYS A 278 -5.30 12.29 7.92
CA LYS A 278 -6.57 12.74 8.50
C LYS A 278 -6.54 14.21 8.90
N MET A 279 -5.50 14.67 9.59
CA MET A 279 -5.35 16.05 10.04
C MET A 279 -5.39 17.05 8.88
N TYR A 280 -4.80 16.68 7.74
CA TYR A 280 -4.76 17.48 6.53
C TYR A 280 -5.80 17.03 5.48
N ARG A 281 -6.81 16.27 5.89
CA ARG A 281 -7.95 15.84 5.06
C ARG A 281 -7.57 15.20 3.72
N ASN A 282 -6.47 14.45 3.69
CA ASN A 282 -5.92 13.74 2.52
C ASN A 282 -5.44 14.64 1.36
N GLU A 283 -5.86 15.91 1.29
CA GLU A 283 -5.72 16.79 0.13
C GLU A 283 -4.26 16.98 -0.32
N PRO A 284 -3.28 17.29 0.54
CA PRO A 284 -1.91 17.53 0.07
C PRO A 284 -1.27 16.32 -0.61
N PHE A 285 -1.71 15.12 -0.25
CA PHE A 285 -1.18 13.85 -0.74
C PHE A 285 -1.90 13.34 -2.00
N LEU A 286 -3.09 13.88 -2.30
CA LEU A 286 -3.87 13.56 -3.50
C LEU A 286 -3.93 14.71 -4.51
N ARG A 287 -3.42 15.90 -4.18
CA ARG A 287 -3.46 17.09 -5.06
C ARG A 287 -2.88 16.84 -6.45
N ASP A 288 -1.73 16.17 -6.55
CA ASP A 288 -1.09 15.86 -7.83
C ASP A 288 -1.96 14.94 -8.70
N PHE A 289 -2.54 13.92 -8.06
CA PHE A 289 -3.46 12.98 -8.68
C PHE A 289 -4.74 13.65 -9.17
N ILE A 290 -5.38 14.46 -8.32
CA ILE A 290 -6.61 15.20 -8.66
C ILE A 290 -6.35 16.14 -9.84
N HIS A 291 -5.27 16.91 -9.79
CA HIS A 291 -4.89 17.82 -10.87
C HIS A 291 -4.61 17.06 -12.17
N GLY A 292 -3.88 15.95 -12.11
CA GLY A 292 -3.59 15.13 -13.27
C GLY A 292 -4.85 14.49 -13.87
N LEU A 293 -5.75 13.98 -13.04
CA LEU A 293 -7.03 13.42 -13.47
C LEU A 293 -7.96 14.47 -14.10
N ASN A 294 -8.05 15.68 -13.53
CA ASN A 294 -8.87 16.74 -14.13
C ASN A 294 -8.35 17.18 -15.50
N ARG A 295 -7.03 17.16 -15.71
CA ARG A 295 -6.43 17.37 -17.03
C ARG A 295 -6.71 16.20 -17.97
N LEU A 296 -6.67 14.97 -17.47
CA LEU A 296 -6.96 13.78 -18.25
C LEU A 296 -8.44 13.71 -18.67
N GLY A 297 -9.35 14.22 -17.84
CA GLY A 297 -10.78 14.28 -18.11
C GLY A 297 -11.25 15.58 -18.78
N SER A 298 -10.35 16.47 -19.20
CA SER A 298 -10.74 17.68 -19.95
C SER A 298 -10.92 17.37 -21.43
N GLU A 299 -11.58 18.27 -22.17
CA GLU A 299 -11.74 18.15 -23.62
C GLU A 299 -10.38 18.01 -24.34
N GLU A 300 -9.34 18.71 -23.87
CA GLU A 300 -8.00 18.64 -24.47
C GLU A 300 -7.22 17.37 -24.10
N GLY A 301 -7.58 16.71 -23.00
CA GLY A 301 -6.86 15.55 -22.46
C GLY A 301 -5.40 15.85 -22.09
N VAL A 302 -4.58 14.80 -22.03
CA VAL A 302 -3.13 14.91 -21.78
C VAL A 302 -2.35 14.33 -22.95
N THR A 303 -1.40 15.11 -23.49
CA THR A 303 -0.47 14.64 -24.51
C THR A 303 0.74 13.97 -23.86
N PHE A 304 0.98 12.71 -24.20
CA PHE A 304 2.17 11.94 -23.84
C PHE A 304 3.03 11.64 -25.07
N ASN A 305 4.33 11.43 -24.85
CA ASN A 305 5.23 10.95 -25.88
C ASN A 305 5.36 9.43 -25.77
N ILE A 306 4.55 8.69 -26.53
CA ILE A 306 4.53 7.23 -26.53
C ILE A 306 5.37 6.73 -27.69
N LYS A 307 6.49 6.06 -27.38
CA LYS A 307 7.41 5.49 -28.39
C LYS A 307 7.86 6.50 -29.47
N GLY A 308 8.07 7.75 -29.08
CA GLY A 308 8.49 8.83 -30.00
C GLY A 308 7.35 9.57 -30.71
N PHE A 309 6.09 9.20 -30.44
CA PHE A 309 4.92 9.84 -31.02
C PHE A 309 4.09 10.57 -29.96
N SER A 310 3.74 11.82 -30.23
CA SER A 310 2.78 12.56 -29.42
C SER A 310 1.38 11.95 -29.59
N ARG A 311 0.81 11.46 -28.49
CA ARG A 311 -0.55 10.90 -28.43
C ARG A 311 -1.32 11.59 -27.32
N VAL A 312 -2.57 11.94 -27.59
CA VAL A 312 -3.49 12.49 -26.58
C VAL A 312 -4.25 11.34 -25.94
N PHE A 313 -4.41 11.41 -24.62
CA PHE A 313 -5.19 10.46 -23.85
C PHE A 313 -6.22 11.19 -22.98
N HIS A 314 -7.39 10.58 -22.87
CA HIS A 314 -8.47 10.99 -21.98
C HIS A 314 -8.68 9.96 -20.89
N GLY A 315 -9.36 10.32 -19.81
CA GLY A 315 -9.57 9.40 -18.70
C GLY A 315 -10.15 10.03 -17.45
N PHE A 316 -10.53 9.18 -16.50
CA PHE A 316 -11.30 9.57 -15.33
C PHE A 316 -11.12 8.59 -14.17
N LEU A 317 -11.42 9.05 -12.95
CA LEU A 317 -11.53 8.17 -11.79
C LEU A 317 -12.85 7.41 -11.88
N LEU A 318 -12.80 6.08 -11.86
CA LEU A 318 -13.97 5.22 -11.91
C LEU A 318 -14.52 4.91 -10.51
N LEU A 319 -13.65 4.58 -9.55
CA LEU A 319 -14.05 4.27 -8.18
C LEU A 319 -12.86 4.33 -7.22
N VAL A 320 -13.17 4.38 -5.93
CA VAL A 320 -12.22 4.34 -4.82
C VAL A 320 -12.52 3.14 -3.93
N ILE A 321 -11.53 2.28 -3.72
CA ILE A 321 -11.64 1.08 -2.89
C ILE A 321 -10.85 1.30 -1.61
N GLY A 322 -11.50 1.04 -0.48
CA GLY A 322 -10.85 0.96 0.82
C GLY A 322 -11.77 0.25 1.80
N ASP A 323 -11.22 -0.18 2.93
CA ASP A 323 -12.03 -0.68 4.03
C ASP A 323 -13.03 0.39 4.54
N MET A 324 -13.91 0.01 5.45
CA MET A 324 -14.98 0.91 5.92
C MET A 324 -14.41 2.22 6.54
N PRO A 325 -13.40 2.16 7.44
CA PRO A 325 -12.68 3.34 7.93
C PRO A 325 -12.01 4.18 6.83
N ALA A 326 -11.19 3.59 5.96
CA ALA A 326 -10.45 4.34 4.94
C ALA A 326 -11.39 5.03 3.96
N SER A 327 -12.41 4.31 3.47
CA SER A 327 -13.47 4.87 2.61
C SER A 327 -14.26 5.96 3.31
N GLY A 328 -14.54 5.79 4.61
CA GLY A 328 -15.17 6.82 5.43
C GLY A 328 -14.32 8.09 5.49
N ASN A 329 -13.05 7.95 5.86
CA ASN A 329 -12.12 9.07 6.00
C ASN A 329 -11.93 9.85 4.69
N ILE A 330 -11.61 9.17 3.58
CA ILE A 330 -11.38 9.86 2.30
C ILE A 330 -12.67 10.44 1.72
N GLY A 331 -13.83 9.81 1.98
CA GLY A 331 -15.14 10.29 1.58
C GLY A 331 -15.70 11.41 2.46
N GLY A 332 -15.01 11.80 3.54
CA GLY A 332 -15.51 12.82 4.47
C GLY A 332 -16.62 12.31 5.41
N PHE A 333 -16.83 11.01 5.48
CA PHE A 333 -17.76 10.35 6.39
C PHE A 333 -17.08 9.90 7.69
N LYS A 334 -17.86 9.38 8.64
CA LYS A 334 -17.36 8.69 9.82
C LYS A 334 -16.64 7.40 9.45
N GLU A 335 -15.55 7.17 10.16
CA GLU A 335 -14.75 5.94 10.12
C GLU A 335 -15.37 4.82 10.98
N SER A 336 -16.61 5.02 11.43
CA SER A 336 -17.37 4.09 12.27
C SER A 336 -18.85 4.17 11.93
N PRO A 337 -19.63 3.11 12.20
CA PRO A 337 -21.07 3.08 11.94
C PRO A 337 -21.89 3.81 13.04
N ALA A 338 -21.28 4.71 13.80
CA ALA A 338 -21.89 5.32 14.99
C ALA A 338 -22.91 6.44 14.70
N ALA A 339 -23.18 6.75 13.44
CA ALA A 339 -24.22 7.72 13.06
C ALA A 339 -25.62 7.08 13.08
N LYS A 340 -26.65 7.89 13.24
CA LYS A 340 -28.05 7.43 13.13
C LYS A 340 -28.36 6.88 11.75
N VAL A 341 -27.77 7.46 10.70
CA VAL A 341 -27.78 6.97 9.33
C VAL A 341 -26.33 6.68 8.93
N PRO A 342 -25.82 5.46 9.19
CA PRO A 342 -24.39 5.16 9.07
C PRO A 342 -23.93 4.77 7.67
N CYS A 343 -24.83 4.37 6.77
CA CYS A 343 -24.46 3.94 5.43
C CYS A 343 -24.04 5.14 4.56
N ARG A 344 -22.97 4.96 3.76
CA ARG A 344 -22.49 5.95 2.77
C ARG A 344 -23.29 5.93 1.46
N THR A 345 -24.11 4.91 1.24
CA THR A 345 -24.83 4.67 -0.02
C THR A 345 -26.33 4.92 0.13
N CYS A 346 -26.91 4.69 1.32
CA CYS A 346 -28.35 4.81 1.54
C CYS A 346 -28.68 5.49 2.88
N PHE A 347 -29.96 5.81 3.07
CA PHE A 347 -30.50 6.46 4.26
C PHE A 347 -31.06 5.48 5.30
N VAL A 348 -30.62 4.21 5.27
CA VAL A 348 -31.01 3.23 6.30
C VAL A 348 -30.56 3.72 7.69
N THR A 349 -31.47 3.66 8.65
CA THR A 349 -31.16 4.02 10.04
C THR A 349 -30.47 2.86 10.75
N LEU A 350 -29.68 3.17 11.78
CA LEU A 350 -29.01 2.19 12.61
C LEU A 350 -30.01 1.18 13.21
N ASP A 351 -31.19 1.65 13.64
CA ASP A 351 -32.25 0.81 14.21
C ASP A 351 -32.89 -0.13 13.18
N ASN A 352 -32.94 0.27 11.91
CA ASN A 352 -33.57 -0.51 10.85
C ASN A 352 -32.59 -1.38 10.05
N MET A 353 -31.28 -1.17 10.19
CA MET A 353 -30.26 -1.86 9.39
C MET A 353 -30.35 -3.39 9.47
N CYS A 354 -30.69 -3.94 10.63
CA CYS A 354 -30.84 -5.39 10.82
C CYS A 354 -32.14 -5.97 10.23
N ASN A 355 -33.05 -5.13 9.77
CA ASN A 355 -34.37 -5.54 9.24
C ASN A 355 -34.54 -5.20 7.76
N CYS A 356 -33.53 -4.60 7.12
CA CYS A 356 -33.57 -4.19 5.73
C CYS A 356 -32.64 -5.07 4.90
N PHE A 357 -33.20 -5.83 3.96
CA PHE A 357 -32.45 -6.83 3.18
C PHE A 357 -32.50 -6.60 1.67
N CYS A 358 -33.38 -5.71 1.18
CA CYS A 358 -33.43 -5.31 -0.22
C CYS A 358 -32.98 -3.85 -0.37
N GLU A 359 -32.30 -3.53 -1.48
CA GLU A 359 -31.99 -2.14 -1.84
C GLU A 359 -33.27 -1.34 -2.12
N ASP A 360 -34.30 -1.98 -2.70
CA ASP A 360 -35.61 -1.36 -2.97
C ASP A 360 -36.35 -0.91 -1.70
N ASP A 361 -35.95 -1.42 -0.53
CA ASP A 361 -36.55 -1.08 0.77
C ASP A 361 -35.92 0.19 1.39
N VAL A 362 -34.88 0.77 0.77
CA VAL A 362 -34.17 1.95 1.27
C VAL A 362 -34.08 3.05 0.24
N GLU A 363 -34.14 4.29 0.74
CA GLU A 363 -33.80 5.45 -0.07
C GLU A 363 -32.28 5.55 -0.22
N LEU A 364 -31.80 5.60 -1.46
CA LEU A 364 -30.39 5.81 -1.76
C LEU A 364 -29.99 7.28 -1.57
N ARG A 365 -28.75 7.51 -1.16
CA ARG A 365 -28.17 8.84 -1.15
C ARG A 365 -28.01 9.35 -2.59
N ASN A 366 -28.21 10.65 -2.75
CA ASN A 366 -27.93 11.35 -4.00
C ASN A 366 -26.96 12.51 -3.74
N ASP A 367 -26.27 12.92 -4.80
CA ASP A 367 -25.18 13.89 -4.68
C ASP A 367 -25.69 15.32 -4.50
N GLU A 368 -26.87 15.66 -5.01
CA GLU A 368 -27.51 16.96 -4.80
C GLU A 368 -27.75 17.19 -3.31
N LEU A 369 -28.38 16.24 -2.62
CA LEU A 369 -28.62 16.30 -1.19
C LEU A 369 -27.31 16.27 -0.40
N HIS A 370 -26.30 15.52 -0.84
CA HIS A 370 -24.99 15.53 -0.20
C HIS A 370 -24.33 16.92 -0.30
N LYS A 371 -24.40 17.58 -1.47
CA LYS A 371 -23.91 18.96 -1.66
C LYS A 371 -24.65 19.97 -0.79
N GLU A 372 -25.96 19.84 -0.64
CA GLU A 372 -26.76 20.68 0.27
C GLU A 372 -26.31 20.50 1.73
N GLN A 373 -26.10 19.26 2.17
CA GLN A 373 -25.59 18.95 3.52
C GLN A 373 -24.21 19.58 3.75
N LEU A 374 -23.31 19.53 2.76
CA LEU A 374 -22.00 20.17 2.84
C LEU A 374 -22.09 21.70 2.89
N LEU A 375 -23.03 22.30 2.15
CA LEU A 375 -23.26 23.74 2.21
C LEU A 375 -23.80 24.19 3.58
N MET A 376 -24.72 23.42 4.17
CA MET A 376 -25.21 23.66 5.54
C MET A 376 -24.06 23.62 6.54
N MET A 377 -23.12 22.70 6.39
CA MET A 377 -21.92 22.62 7.23
C MET A 377 -21.05 23.88 7.11
N LYS A 378 -20.86 24.41 5.89
CA LYS A 378 -20.07 25.63 5.65
C LYS A 378 -20.74 26.85 6.29
N ASN A 379 -22.05 27.00 6.15
CA ASN A 379 -22.80 28.13 6.71
C ASN A 379 -22.80 28.13 8.25
N VAL A 380 -22.94 26.96 8.90
CA VAL A 380 -22.83 26.85 10.37
C VAL A 380 -21.45 27.29 10.88
N ASN A 381 -20.40 27.07 10.08
CA ASN A 381 -19.04 27.48 10.44
C ASN A 381 -18.80 28.99 10.29
N GLU A 382 -19.53 29.67 9.40
CA GLU A 382 -19.46 31.13 9.21
C GLU A 382 -20.26 31.90 10.28
N GLU A 383 -21.33 31.31 10.82
CA GLU A 383 -22.16 31.92 11.88
C GLU A 383 -21.57 31.79 13.30
N GLN A 384 -20.50 31.00 13.48
CA GLN A 384 -19.75 31.00 14.74
C GLN A 384 -18.77 32.19 14.74
N PRO A 385 -18.97 33.21 15.60
CA PRO A 385 -18.07 34.36 15.61
C PRO A 385 -16.67 33.90 15.99
N THR A 386 -15.70 34.22 15.13
CA THR A 386 -14.30 34.26 15.53
C THR A 386 -14.18 35.22 16.70
N LEU A 387 -13.95 34.71 17.90
CA LEU A 387 -13.54 35.51 19.05
C LEU A 387 -12.14 36.06 18.76
N GLU A 388 -12.09 37.12 17.97
CA GLU A 388 -11.01 38.10 18.00
C GLU A 388 -11.46 39.22 18.93
N ASN A 389 -10.67 39.40 19.99
CA ASN A 389 -10.72 40.48 20.97
C ASN A 389 -11.83 40.36 22.02
N GLU A 390 -11.48 39.89 23.23
CA GLU A 390 -11.60 40.70 24.45
C GLU A 390 -10.93 39.98 25.63
N GLU A 391 -10.26 40.79 26.44
CA GLU A 391 -9.47 40.39 27.59
C GLU A 391 -10.33 39.79 28.71
N GLY A 392 -9.88 38.65 29.25
CA GLY A 392 -10.17 38.19 30.61
C GLY A 392 -11.58 37.68 30.89
N ILE A 393 -11.74 36.35 31.02
CA ILE A 393 -12.63 35.70 31.99
C ILE A 393 -12.06 34.30 32.33
N VAL A 394 -12.18 33.99 33.62
CA VAL A 394 -11.57 32.92 34.41
C VAL A 394 -12.06 31.51 34.02
N PHE A 395 -11.14 30.55 33.94
CA PHE A 395 -11.44 29.12 33.86
C PHE A 395 -11.69 28.55 35.27
N SER A 396 -12.72 27.73 35.42
CA SER A 396 -12.93 26.89 36.61
C SER A 396 -12.17 25.58 36.45
N ASP A 397 -11.21 25.36 37.34
CA ASP A 397 -10.46 24.12 37.53
C ASP A 397 -11.37 23.01 38.07
N GLU A 398 -11.52 21.90 37.34
CA GLU A 398 -11.68 20.55 37.91
C GLU A 398 -11.19 19.55 36.85
N ASP A 399 -9.91 19.16 36.94
CA ASP A 399 -9.53 17.75 37.10
C ASP A 399 -7.99 17.66 37.27
N GLU A 400 -7.63 17.27 38.49
CA GLU A 400 -6.28 17.14 39.03
C GLU A 400 -5.50 15.98 38.38
N ASP A 401 -4.30 16.34 37.93
CA ASP A 401 -3.01 15.73 38.29
C ASP A 401 -2.58 14.40 37.63
N ASN A 402 -1.54 14.47 36.79
CA ASN A 402 -0.16 14.11 37.20
C ASN A 402 0.82 14.44 36.06
N GLY A 403 1.72 15.40 36.33
CA GLY A 403 2.57 16.07 35.34
C GLY A 403 3.85 15.35 34.90
N ASN A 404 4.42 15.80 33.77
CA ASN A 404 5.62 16.64 33.76
C ASN A 404 5.96 17.21 32.36
N GLU A 405 6.28 18.51 32.38
CA GLU A 405 7.20 19.33 31.57
C GLU A 405 7.28 19.16 30.04
N ASP A 406 6.62 20.07 29.31
CA ASP A 406 7.24 20.94 28.29
C ASP A 406 6.20 21.94 27.76
N ASP A 407 6.16 23.14 28.36
CA ASP A 407 5.34 24.27 27.92
C ASP A 407 5.92 24.90 26.64
N LEU A 408 5.42 24.44 25.48
CA LEU A 408 5.50 25.15 24.19
C LEU A 408 4.10 25.63 23.80
N PRO A 409 3.97 26.78 23.10
CA PRO A 409 2.68 27.38 22.80
C PRO A 409 1.80 26.37 22.05
N LYS A 410 0.61 26.10 22.60
CA LYS A 410 -0.41 25.24 21.99
C LYS A 410 -0.66 25.71 20.55
N GLU A 411 -0.03 25.02 19.60
CA GLU A 411 -0.24 25.20 18.16
C GLU A 411 -1.75 25.17 17.89
N ARG A 412 -2.26 26.13 17.12
CA ARG A 412 -3.64 26.13 16.66
C ARG A 412 -3.87 24.82 15.90
N LYS A 413 -4.60 23.87 16.50
CA LYS A 413 -5.23 22.78 15.76
C LYS A 413 -5.99 23.42 14.59
N PRO A 414 -5.83 22.96 13.34
CA PRO A 414 -6.75 23.39 12.29
C PRO A 414 -8.17 23.10 12.78
N LEU A 415 -9.04 24.09 12.70
CA LEU A 415 -10.40 24.05 13.23
C LEU A 415 -11.13 22.81 12.69
N CYS A 416 -11.24 21.76 13.51
CA CYS A 416 -12.20 20.69 13.30
C CYS A 416 -13.55 21.20 13.82
N ILE A 417 -14.17 22.13 13.09
CA ILE A 417 -15.56 22.49 13.33
C ILE A 417 -16.39 21.42 12.65
N GLN A 418 -16.71 20.38 13.41
CA GLN A 418 -17.75 19.43 13.02
C GLN A 418 -19.07 20.17 13.19
N ALA A 419 -19.91 20.23 12.14
CA ALA A 419 -21.33 20.48 12.35
C ALA A 419 -21.87 19.24 13.11
N PRO A 420 -22.03 19.27 14.45
CA PRO A 420 -22.16 18.06 15.24
C PRO A 420 -23.40 17.27 14.84
N GLN A 421 -24.43 17.99 14.39
CA GLN A 421 -25.68 17.42 13.90
C GLN A 421 -25.51 16.58 12.63
N LEU A 422 -24.72 17.02 11.64
CA LEU A 422 -24.49 16.23 10.41
C LEU A 422 -23.66 14.98 10.70
N SER A 423 -22.66 15.11 11.56
CA SER A 423 -21.82 13.98 12.00
C SER A 423 -22.63 12.95 12.78
N ILE A 424 -23.50 13.38 13.71
CA ILE A 424 -24.36 12.50 14.51
C ILE A 424 -25.46 11.87 13.64
N GLN A 425 -26.13 12.66 12.81
CA GLN A 425 -27.29 12.22 12.05
C GLN A 425 -26.90 11.38 10.83
N PHE A 426 -25.99 11.88 9.99
CA PHE A 426 -25.68 11.32 8.68
C PHE A 426 -24.25 10.77 8.55
N GLY A 427 -23.46 10.89 9.62
CA GLY A 427 -22.06 10.46 9.60
C GLY A 427 -21.18 11.31 8.70
N ILE A 428 -21.55 12.55 8.38
CA ILE A 428 -20.72 13.46 7.55
C ILE A 428 -19.87 14.31 8.49
N ASN A 429 -18.54 14.19 8.36
CA ASN A 429 -17.58 14.91 9.18
C ASN A 429 -16.95 16.09 8.44
N ASP A 430 -16.64 15.92 7.16
CA ASP A 430 -15.89 16.88 6.35
C ASP A 430 -16.27 16.74 4.86
N GLU A 431 -15.85 17.71 4.05
CA GLU A 431 -15.91 17.62 2.59
C GLU A 431 -14.76 16.75 2.07
N SER A 432 -15.06 15.76 1.23
CA SER A 432 -14.02 14.93 0.59
C SER A 432 -13.17 15.77 -0.36
N CYS A 433 -11.84 15.62 -0.27
CA CYS A 433 -10.93 16.26 -1.23
C CYS A 433 -11.14 15.77 -2.67
N LEU A 434 -11.74 14.60 -2.87
CA LEU A 434 -12.05 14.03 -4.18
C LEU A 434 -13.22 14.73 -4.88
N LEU A 435 -14.03 15.53 -4.17
CA LEU A 435 -15.05 16.38 -4.80
C LEU A 435 -14.45 17.48 -5.71
N ASN A 436 -13.12 17.68 -5.65
CA ASN A 436 -12.40 18.52 -6.61
C ASN A 436 -12.17 17.82 -7.97
N LEU A 437 -12.50 16.54 -8.10
CA LEU A 437 -12.48 15.83 -9.38
C LEU A 437 -13.75 16.10 -10.18
N ASN A 438 -13.59 16.27 -11.48
CA ASN A 438 -14.72 16.29 -12.40
C ASN A 438 -15.46 14.94 -12.34
N HIS A 439 -16.80 14.98 -12.31
CA HIS A 439 -17.69 13.80 -12.30
C HIS A 439 -17.56 12.84 -11.09
N PHE A 440 -16.92 13.26 -9.98
CA PHE A 440 -16.84 12.41 -8.79
C PHE A 440 -18.13 12.44 -7.95
N MET A 441 -18.69 11.24 -7.70
CA MET A 441 -19.91 11.01 -6.94
C MET A 441 -19.59 10.34 -5.60
N CYS A 442 -19.47 11.15 -4.54
CA CYS A 442 -19.09 10.68 -3.19
C CYS A 442 -20.06 9.62 -2.63
N THR A 443 -21.31 9.60 -3.07
CA THR A 443 -22.32 8.64 -2.57
C THR A 443 -22.33 7.30 -3.33
N LYS A 444 -21.62 7.20 -4.46
CA LYS A 444 -21.69 6.04 -5.38
C LYS A 444 -20.34 5.40 -5.69
N MET A 445 -19.25 6.17 -5.63
CA MET A 445 -17.93 5.71 -6.09
C MET A 445 -17.08 5.04 -5.01
N PHE A 446 -17.68 4.68 -3.86
CA PHE A 446 -17.05 3.90 -2.78
C PHE A 446 -17.74 2.53 -2.62
N PRO A 447 -17.49 1.56 -3.52
CA PRO A 447 -17.97 0.20 -3.33
C PRO A 447 -17.41 -0.41 -2.04
N GLN A 448 -18.13 -1.41 -1.50
CA GLN A 448 -17.62 -2.17 -0.36
C GLN A 448 -16.47 -3.07 -0.80
N GLU A 449 -15.42 -3.15 0.02
CA GLU A 449 -14.26 -3.99 -0.25
C GLU A 449 -14.57 -5.46 0.13
N ILE A 450 -14.45 -6.36 -0.84
CA ILE A 450 -14.93 -7.75 -0.75
C ILE A 450 -14.12 -8.55 0.29
N MET A 451 -12.81 -8.33 0.38
CA MET A 451 -11.96 -9.04 1.34
C MET A 451 -12.33 -8.70 2.78
N HIS A 452 -12.43 -7.42 3.14
CA HIS A 452 -12.81 -6.99 4.49
C HIS A 452 -14.27 -7.36 4.81
N LEU A 453 -15.17 -7.26 3.83
CA LEU A 453 -16.58 -7.61 4.03
C LEU A 453 -16.77 -9.11 4.30
N PHE A 454 -16.16 -9.97 3.48
CA PHE A 454 -16.33 -11.42 3.57
C PHE A 454 -15.20 -12.10 4.36
N LEU A 455 -13.96 -12.03 3.85
CA LEU A 455 -12.83 -12.82 4.36
C LEU A 455 -12.35 -12.38 5.74
N GLU A 456 -12.43 -11.10 6.06
CA GLU A 456 -12.16 -10.61 7.43
C GLU A 456 -13.44 -10.42 8.25
N GLY A 457 -14.57 -10.30 7.57
CA GLY A 457 -15.88 -10.05 8.17
C GLY A 457 -16.76 -11.31 8.28
N VAL A 458 -17.84 -11.34 7.50
CA VAL A 458 -18.95 -12.29 7.71
C VAL A 458 -18.52 -13.74 7.50
N LEU A 459 -17.70 -14.05 6.50
CA LEU A 459 -17.31 -15.43 6.21
C LEU A 459 -16.40 -16.01 7.29
N LYS A 460 -15.46 -15.21 7.80
CA LYS A 460 -14.61 -15.58 8.94
C LYS A 460 -15.43 -15.82 10.21
N THR A 461 -16.42 -14.97 10.45
CA THR A 461 -17.34 -15.07 11.59
C THR A 461 -18.17 -16.36 11.50
N GLU A 462 -18.74 -16.66 10.33
CA GLU A 462 -19.54 -17.87 10.14
C GLU A 462 -18.70 -19.15 10.18
N CYS A 463 -17.44 -19.13 9.70
CA CYS A 463 -16.52 -20.25 9.87
C CYS A 463 -16.32 -20.57 11.36
N LEU A 464 -16.16 -19.54 12.21
CA LEU A 464 -16.03 -19.71 13.66
C LEU A 464 -17.30 -20.35 14.26
N TYR A 465 -18.49 -19.85 13.91
CA TYR A 465 -19.74 -20.34 14.47
C TYR A 465 -20.06 -21.77 14.09
N ILE A 466 -19.75 -22.18 12.87
CA ILE A 466 -19.93 -23.58 12.45
C ILE A 466 -18.95 -24.51 13.17
N LEU A 467 -17.70 -24.09 13.35
CA LEU A 467 -16.74 -24.85 14.14
C LEU A 467 -17.21 -25.00 15.59
N GLN A 468 -17.69 -23.92 16.21
CA GLN A 468 -18.26 -23.96 17.56
C GLN A 468 -19.48 -24.89 17.67
N ASP A 469 -20.38 -24.89 16.68
CA ASP A 469 -21.56 -25.76 16.68
C ASP A 469 -21.20 -27.24 16.49
N SER A 470 -20.16 -27.51 15.71
CA SER A 470 -19.74 -28.85 15.31
C SER A 470 -18.84 -29.53 16.36
N ILE A 471 -18.05 -28.75 17.10
CA ILE A 471 -17.10 -29.24 18.10
C ILE A 471 -17.79 -29.42 19.45
N GLY A 472 -17.68 -30.62 20.05
CA GLY A 472 -18.21 -30.87 21.38
C GLY A 472 -18.15 -32.32 21.83
N PRO A 473 -18.55 -32.62 23.09
CA PRO A 473 -18.57 -33.98 23.61
C PRO A 473 -19.45 -34.90 22.75
N LYS A 474 -18.87 -35.96 22.19
CA LYS A 474 -19.50 -36.94 21.27
C LYS A 474 -19.85 -36.43 19.85
N LYS A 475 -19.34 -35.25 19.45
CA LYS A 475 -19.39 -34.77 18.05
C LYS A 475 -17.99 -34.84 17.42
N LEU A 476 -17.57 -33.77 16.75
CA LEU A 476 -16.25 -33.59 16.17
C LEU A 476 -15.26 -33.10 17.23
N THR A 477 -14.03 -33.60 17.21
CA THR A 477 -12.96 -33.09 18.08
C THR A 477 -12.12 -32.05 17.34
N LEU A 478 -11.57 -31.08 18.07
CA LEU A 478 -10.66 -30.09 17.49
C LEU A 478 -9.40 -30.76 16.90
N ALA A 479 -8.94 -31.86 17.49
CA ALA A 479 -7.83 -32.65 16.95
C ALA A 479 -8.16 -33.25 15.58
N ALA A 480 -9.40 -33.73 15.38
CA ALA A 480 -9.85 -34.23 14.09
C ALA A 480 -9.94 -33.10 13.04
N VAL A 481 -10.44 -31.92 13.41
CA VAL A 481 -10.44 -30.73 12.52
C VAL A 481 -9.03 -30.38 12.08
N ASN A 482 -8.10 -30.22 13.03
CA ASN A 482 -6.71 -29.86 12.72
C ASN A 482 -6.01 -30.97 11.93
N SER A 483 -6.32 -32.24 12.19
CA SER A 483 -5.80 -33.35 11.40
C SER A 483 -6.31 -33.31 9.96
N PHE A 484 -7.58 -32.96 9.73
CA PHE A 484 -8.10 -32.76 8.39
C PHE A 484 -7.39 -31.59 7.69
N ILE A 485 -7.31 -30.43 8.34
CA ILE A 485 -6.60 -29.25 7.81
C ILE A 485 -5.15 -29.60 7.47
N GLU A 486 -4.47 -30.38 8.30
CA GLU A 486 -3.07 -30.73 8.07
C GLU A 486 -2.87 -31.60 6.84
N ASN A 487 -3.75 -32.60 6.65
CA ASN A 487 -3.60 -33.66 5.66
C ASN A 487 -4.39 -33.46 4.36
N PHE A 488 -5.22 -32.42 4.27
CA PHE A 488 -5.93 -32.10 3.03
C PHE A 488 -4.94 -31.79 1.91
N ASP A 489 -5.22 -32.26 0.70
CA ASP A 489 -4.36 -31.98 -0.47
C ASP A 489 -4.71 -30.61 -1.05
N TYR A 490 -3.90 -29.61 -0.71
CA TYR A 490 -4.04 -28.24 -1.21
C TYR A 490 -3.46 -28.03 -2.61
N GLU A 491 -2.83 -29.06 -3.22
CA GLU A 491 -2.19 -29.00 -4.53
C GLU A 491 -1.25 -27.77 -4.68
N GLN A 492 -1.62 -26.82 -5.54
CA GLN A 492 -0.89 -25.59 -5.83
C GLN A 492 -1.10 -24.47 -4.80
N TRP A 493 -2.07 -24.62 -3.89
CA TRP A 493 -2.49 -23.60 -2.90
C TRP A 493 -1.88 -23.82 -1.51
N LYS A 494 -0.73 -24.51 -1.43
CA LYS A 494 -0.08 -24.85 -0.15
C LYS A 494 0.30 -23.62 0.68
N THR A 495 0.56 -22.48 0.03
CA THR A 495 0.84 -21.21 0.69
C THR A 495 -0.36 -20.63 1.44
N ASP A 496 -1.57 -20.99 1.02
CA ASP A 496 -2.84 -20.53 1.61
C ASP A 496 -3.46 -21.55 2.56
N LYS A 497 -2.70 -22.60 2.91
CA LYS A 497 -3.12 -23.62 3.87
C LYS A 497 -3.55 -22.96 5.20
N PRO A 498 -4.75 -23.26 5.73
CA PRO A 498 -5.17 -22.75 7.02
C PRO A 498 -4.22 -23.16 8.15
N SER A 499 -3.94 -22.22 9.05
CA SER A 499 -3.16 -22.48 10.26
C SER A 499 -3.93 -23.42 11.21
N PRO A 500 -3.25 -24.21 12.06
CA PRO A 500 -3.90 -24.98 13.10
C PRO A 500 -4.77 -24.10 14.02
N ILE A 501 -5.95 -24.60 14.37
CA ILE A 501 -6.92 -23.90 15.22
C ILE A 501 -6.69 -24.31 16.68
N ASP A 502 -6.36 -23.36 17.54
CA ASP A 502 -6.29 -23.54 18.99
C ASP A 502 -7.69 -23.43 19.62
N SER A 503 -7.92 -24.17 20.71
CA SER A 503 -9.11 -24.06 21.54
C SER A 503 -9.47 -22.62 21.94
N ARG A 504 -8.47 -21.74 22.12
CA ARG A 504 -8.63 -20.32 22.42
C ARG A 504 -9.21 -19.55 21.24
N HIS A 505 -8.87 -19.90 20.01
CA HIS A 505 -9.38 -19.26 18.80
C HIS A 505 -10.90 -19.46 18.66
N LEU A 506 -11.42 -20.57 19.17
CA LEU A 506 -12.87 -20.81 19.23
C LEU A 506 -13.59 -19.84 20.17
N LYS A 507 -12.88 -19.06 20.99
CA LYS A 507 -13.48 -18.04 21.88
C LYS A 507 -13.11 -16.63 21.45
N SER A 508 -11.87 -16.42 21.02
CA SER A 508 -11.32 -15.09 20.70
C SER A 508 -11.34 -14.74 19.21
N GLY A 509 -11.77 -15.66 18.35
CA GLY A 509 -11.78 -15.49 16.89
C GLY A 509 -10.65 -16.27 16.20
N LEU A 510 -10.89 -16.63 14.94
CA LEU A 510 -9.93 -17.38 14.14
C LEU A 510 -8.70 -16.53 13.80
N ARG A 511 -7.52 -17.04 14.15
CA ARG A 511 -6.21 -16.46 13.78
C ARG A 511 -5.77 -16.97 12.42
N GLN A 512 -6.45 -16.49 11.39
CA GLN A 512 -6.20 -16.78 9.98
C GLN A 512 -6.15 -15.45 9.23
N ASN A 513 -5.26 -15.35 8.24
CA ASN A 513 -5.30 -14.27 7.25
C ASN A 513 -6.40 -14.51 6.20
N SER A 514 -6.62 -13.56 5.30
CA SER A 514 -7.72 -13.61 4.33
C SER A 514 -7.63 -14.78 3.35
N SER A 515 -6.43 -15.13 2.86
CA SER A 515 -6.28 -16.29 1.95
C SER A 515 -6.51 -17.62 2.67
N GLN A 516 -6.10 -17.71 3.93
CA GLN A 516 -6.39 -18.86 4.79
C GLN A 516 -7.87 -19.00 5.12
N ILE A 517 -8.61 -17.90 5.30
CA ILE A 517 -10.08 -17.96 5.47
C ILE A 517 -10.76 -18.40 4.18
N LEU A 518 -10.33 -17.88 3.03
CA LEU A 518 -10.83 -18.35 1.73
C LEU A 518 -10.67 -19.86 1.60
N MET A 519 -9.48 -20.38 1.91
CA MET A 519 -9.21 -21.82 1.86
C MET A 519 -10.02 -22.61 2.90
N LEU A 520 -10.01 -22.17 4.16
CA LEU A 520 -10.73 -22.83 5.25
C LEU A 520 -12.23 -22.90 4.94
N SER A 521 -12.84 -21.79 4.52
CA SER A 521 -14.27 -21.72 4.23
C SER A 521 -14.68 -22.65 3.10
N SER A 522 -13.81 -22.89 2.13
CA SER A 522 -14.04 -23.80 1.00
C SER A 522 -14.01 -25.27 1.41
N ILE A 523 -13.15 -25.65 2.36
CA ILE A 523 -13.04 -27.04 2.83
C ILE A 523 -13.94 -27.36 4.03
N LEU A 524 -14.36 -26.34 4.78
CA LEU A 524 -15.09 -26.50 6.04
C LEU A 524 -16.38 -27.32 5.91
N PRO A 525 -17.21 -27.19 4.85
CA PRO A 525 -18.40 -28.02 4.69
C PRO A 525 -18.09 -29.52 4.75
N PHE A 526 -17.01 -29.99 4.13
CA PHE A 526 -16.60 -31.41 4.14
C PHE A 526 -16.13 -31.89 5.52
N ILE A 527 -15.61 -30.97 6.35
CA ILE A 527 -15.14 -31.28 7.70
C ILE A 527 -16.32 -31.49 8.65
N VAL A 528 -17.36 -30.66 8.50
CA VAL A 528 -18.43 -30.50 9.51
C VAL A 528 -19.77 -31.10 9.11
N GLU A 529 -19.93 -31.57 7.87
CA GLU A 529 -21.19 -32.07 7.30
C GLU A 529 -21.93 -33.03 8.24
N ALA A 530 -21.21 -34.01 8.79
CA ALA A 530 -21.78 -35.03 9.67
C ALA A 530 -22.04 -34.57 11.13
N TYR A 531 -21.63 -33.36 11.50
CA TYR A 531 -21.56 -32.90 12.89
C TYR A 531 -22.31 -31.57 13.16
N CYS A 532 -22.69 -30.86 12.09
CA CYS A 532 -23.43 -29.61 12.16
C CYS A 532 -24.93 -29.81 11.93
N ASN A 533 -25.74 -28.86 12.41
CA ASN A 533 -27.15 -28.80 12.04
C ASN A 533 -27.31 -28.52 10.52
N GLU A 534 -28.15 -29.30 9.85
CA GLU A 534 -28.37 -29.21 8.39
C GLU A 534 -28.78 -27.80 7.94
N ALA A 535 -29.68 -27.12 8.67
CA ALA A 535 -30.12 -25.78 8.30
C ALA A 535 -29.00 -24.74 8.45
N LYS A 536 -28.15 -24.86 9.49
CA LYS A 536 -26.97 -23.99 9.66
C LYS A 536 -25.95 -24.21 8.55
N LEU A 537 -25.65 -25.47 8.22
CA LEU A 537 -24.75 -25.82 7.13
C LEU A 537 -25.28 -25.29 5.79
N ARG A 538 -26.59 -25.43 5.54
CA ARG A 538 -27.23 -24.88 4.34
C ARG A 538 -27.06 -23.36 4.24
N ASN A 539 -27.27 -22.63 5.34
CA ASN A 539 -27.07 -21.18 5.36
C ASN A 539 -25.62 -20.78 5.08
N PHE A 540 -24.65 -21.53 5.59
CA PHE A 540 -23.24 -21.30 5.30
C PHE A 540 -22.90 -21.55 3.84
N VAL A 541 -23.41 -22.64 3.26
CA VAL A 541 -23.24 -22.93 1.83
C VAL A 541 -23.88 -21.82 0.98
N LEU A 542 -25.03 -21.29 1.38
CA LEU A 542 -25.64 -20.12 0.71
C LEU A 542 -24.74 -18.88 0.79
N LEU A 543 -24.11 -18.61 1.95
CA LEU A 543 -23.14 -17.52 2.08
C LEU A 543 -21.93 -17.71 1.16
N LEU A 544 -21.40 -18.94 1.07
CA LEU A 544 -20.33 -19.28 0.12
C LEU A 544 -20.76 -19.06 -1.33
N MET A 545 -22.00 -19.41 -1.68
CA MET A 545 -22.54 -19.15 -3.02
C MET A 545 -22.60 -17.65 -3.34
N ILE A 546 -23.06 -16.82 -2.39
CA ILE A 546 -23.08 -15.36 -2.54
C ILE A 546 -21.67 -14.81 -2.73
N PHE A 547 -20.73 -15.23 -1.88
CA PHE A 547 -19.33 -14.83 -1.99
C PHE A 547 -18.70 -15.25 -3.33
N ASN A 548 -18.99 -16.46 -3.81
CA ASN A 548 -18.51 -16.95 -5.09
C ASN A 548 -19.05 -16.14 -6.28
N ILE A 549 -20.25 -15.56 -6.19
CA ILE A 549 -20.76 -14.63 -7.21
C ILE A 549 -19.89 -13.36 -7.25
N CYS A 550 -19.46 -12.83 -6.09
CA CYS A 550 -18.59 -11.66 -6.03
C CYS A 550 -17.19 -11.92 -6.61
N LEU A 551 -16.71 -13.16 -6.60
CA LEU A 551 -15.42 -13.57 -7.18
C LEU A 551 -15.54 -14.15 -8.60
N ALA A 552 -16.75 -14.26 -9.14
CA ALA A 552 -16.97 -14.87 -10.43
C ALA A 552 -16.31 -14.04 -11.54
N ARG A 553 -15.62 -14.72 -12.48
CA ARG A 553 -15.06 -14.07 -13.67
C ARG A 553 -16.13 -13.52 -14.61
N GLU A 554 -17.33 -14.10 -14.55
CA GLU A 554 -18.48 -13.71 -15.35
C GLU A 554 -19.76 -14.02 -14.58
N VAL A 555 -20.67 -13.05 -14.53
CA VAL A 555 -22.03 -13.20 -14.02
C VAL A 555 -23.00 -12.91 -15.14
N GLN A 556 -23.92 -13.83 -15.41
CA GLN A 556 -24.96 -13.64 -16.42
C GLN A 556 -26.28 -13.27 -15.74
N ARG A 557 -26.89 -12.18 -16.18
CA ARG A 557 -28.26 -11.82 -15.79
C ARG A 557 -29.22 -12.73 -16.55
N SER A 558 -30.02 -13.49 -15.81
CA SER A 558 -31.05 -14.40 -16.33
C SER A 558 -32.22 -13.64 -16.93
#